data_AF-A0A235F6G2-F1
#
_entry.id   AF-A0A235F6G2-F1
#
_cell.length_a   1.000
_cell.length_b   1.000
_cell.length_c   1.000
_cell.angle_alpha   90.00
_cell.angle_beta   90.00
_cell.angle_gamma   90.00
#
_symmetry.space_group_name_H-M   'P 1'
#
loop_
_entity.id
_entity.type
_entity.pdbx_description
1 polymer ?
#
loop_
_entity_poly.entity_id
_entity_poly.type
_entity_poly.pdbx_seq_one_letter_code
_entity_poly.pdbx_strand_id
1 'polypeptide(L)'
;MITRMHVAVNCSDLNKSLDFYKSFFGAEPTKVKENYAKFELDSPSLHFSLNVRPFEEKGVLNHLGFQVNNTEDVLKMGERLRESGLLLIDEMDTTCCYAVQDKVWVYDPDGNAWEIFFTKEDSEFESAGDARDLSLCCAPPKPIQLGFSKK
;
A
#
# COMPACT_ATOMS: atom_id res chain seq x y z
N MET A 1 4.58 -12.35 10.73
CA MET A 1 3.44 -13.10 10.18
C MET A 1 2.50 -12.14 9.48
N ILE A 2 1.95 -12.53 8.32
CA ILE A 2 0.94 -11.76 7.59
C ILE A 2 -0.36 -11.74 8.41
N THR A 3 -0.96 -10.56 8.56
CA THR A 3 -2.20 -10.35 9.31
C THR A 3 -3.38 -10.06 8.39
N ARG A 4 -3.20 -9.18 7.39
CA ARG A 4 -4.25 -8.78 6.44
C ARG A 4 -3.72 -8.78 5.02
N MET A 5 -4.56 -9.18 4.06
CA MET A 5 -4.35 -8.84 2.66
C MET A 5 -4.57 -7.34 2.49
N HIS A 6 -3.70 -6.68 1.74
CA HIS A 6 -3.85 -5.28 1.36
C HIS A 6 -4.23 -5.13 -0.11
N VAL A 7 -5.27 -4.34 -0.37
CA VAL A 7 -5.64 -3.92 -1.72
C VAL A 7 -5.83 -2.41 -1.71
N ALA A 8 -5.05 -1.73 -2.55
CA ALA A 8 -5.19 -0.31 -2.79
C ALA A 8 -5.76 -0.06 -4.18
N VAL A 9 -6.81 0.75 -4.26
CA VAL A 9 -7.38 1.16 -5.54
C VAL A 9 -7.42 2.68 -5.64
N ASN A 10 -7.24 3.17 -6.87
CA ASN A 10 -7.49 4.55 -7.24
C ASN A 10 -8.99 4.76 -7.44
N CYS A 11 -9.48 5.95 -7.12
CA CYS A 11 -10.84 6.36 -7.41
C CYS A 11 -10.88 7.83 -7.83
N SER A 12 -11.83 8.16 -8.72
CA SER A 12 -12.01 9.54 -9.20
C SER A 12 -12.94 10.36 -8.29
N ASP A 13 -13.76 9.70 -7.47
CA ASP A 13 -14.75 10.31 -6.59
C ASP A 13 -14.83 9.48 -5.29
N LEU A 14 -14.29 10.02 -4.20
CA LEU A 14 -14.21 9.33 -2.93
C LEU A 14 -15.59 9.07 -2.32
N ASN A 15 -16.51 10.03 -2.43
CA ASN A 15 -17.83 9.92 -1.82
C ASN A 15 -18.64 8.81 -2.50
N LYS A 16 -18.66 8.76 -3.84
CA LYS A 16 -19.32 7.66 -4.56
C LYS A 16 -18.69 6.31 -4.26
N SER A 17 -17.36 6.28 -4.12
CA SER A 17 -16.64 5.05 -3.77
C SER A 17 -16.98 4.59 -2.36
N LEU A 18 -17.04 5.51 -1.40
CA LEU A 18 -17.45 5.21 -0.03
C LEU A 18 -18.87 4.65 0.02
N ASP A 19 -19.84 5.26 -0.66
CA ASP A 19 -21.22 4.75 -0.71
C ASP A 19 -21.27 3.31 -1.25
N PHE A 20 -20.50 3.03 -2.30
CA PHE A 20 -20.38 1.69 -2.86
C PHE A 20 -19.74 0.71 -1.88
N TYR A 21 -18.55 1.01 -1.35
CA TYR A 21 -17.78 0.06 -0.53
C TYR A 21 -18.36 -0.14 0.86
N LYS A 22 -19.03 0.86 1.44
CA LYS A 22 -19.84 0.66 2.66
C LYS A 22 -20.94 -0.36 2.43
N SER A 23 -21.64 -0.25 1.31
CA SER A 23 -22.70 -1.19 0.93
C SER A 23 -22.14 -2.58 0.60
N PHE A 24 -21.01 -2.64 -0.11
CA PHE A 24 -20.39 -3.88 -0.54
C PHE A 24 -19.78 -4.68 0.62
N PHE A 25 -19.08 -4.01 1.54
CA PHE A 25 -18.49 -4.66 2.72
C PHE A 25 -19.47 -4.80 3.89
N GLY A 26 -20.57 -4.04 3.89
CA GLY A 26 -21.46 -3.96 5.05
C GLY A 26 -20.78 -3.39 6.30
N ALA A 27 -19.79 -2.51 6.12
CA ALA A 27 -18.96 -1.96 7.17
C ALA A 27 -18.64 -0.48 6.92
N GLU A 28 -18.37 0.27 7.99
CA GLU A 28 -17.88 1.64 7.90
C GLU A 28 -16.35 1.67 7.74
N PRO A 29 -15.78 2.69 7.06
CA PRO A 29 -14.33 2.85 6.97
C PRO A 29 -13.74 3.15 8.34
N THR A 30 -12.55 2.61 8.63
CA THR A 30 -11.79 2.92 9.84
C THR A 30 -11.05 4.24 9.77
N LYS A 31 -10.85 4.79 8.56
CA LYS A 31 -10.29 6.13 8.35
C LYS A 31 -10.87 6.79 7.11
N VAL A 32 -11.19 8.08 7.21
CA VAL A 32 -11.61 8.93 6.08
C VAL A 32 -10.87 10.25 6.18
N LYS A 33 -10.29 10.67 5.05
CA LYS A 33 -9.63 11.96 4.81
C LYS A 33 -10.09 12.48 3.44
N GLU A 34 -9.67 13.68 3.04
CA GLU A 34 -10.17 14.34 1.83
C GLU A 34 -9.92 13.54 0.54
N ASN A 35 -8.75 12.91 0.43
CA ASN A 35 -8.28 12.18 -0.74
C ASN A 35 -8.03 10.68 -0.46
N TYR A 36 -8.44 10.18 0.71
CA TYR A 36 -8.11 8.84 1.17
C TYR A 36 -9.21 8.26 2.06
N ALA A 37 -9.51 6.97 1.90
CA ALA A 37 -10.26 6.21 2.89
C ALA A 37 -9.71 4.80 3.06
N LYS A 38 -9.93 4.22 4.24
CA LYS A 38 -9.47 2.89 4.61
C LYS A 38 -10.60 2.10 5.25
N PHE A 39 -10.73 0.83 4.87
CA PHE A 39 -11.50 -0.18 5.56
C PHE A 39 -10.56 -1.23 6.14
N GLU A 40 -10.83 -1.66 7.36
CA GLU A 40 -10.17 -2.81 7.98
C GLU A 40 -11.26 -3.80 8.40
N LEU A 41 -11.26 -4.96 7.75
CA LEU A 41 -12.19 -6.05 8.01
C LEU A 41 -11.44 -7.19 8.69
N ASP A 42 -12.12 -7.91 9.58
CA ASP A 42 -11.56 -9.07 10.27
C ASP A 42 -11.95 -10.40 9.63
N SER A 43 -13.04 -10.45 8.86
CA SER A 43 -13.55 -11.67 8.21
C SER A 43 -14.23 -11.36 6.87
N PRO A 44 -13.48 -11.41 5.74
CA PRO A 44 -12.07 -11.76 5.63
C PRO A 44 -11.14 -10.69 6.22
N SER A 45 -9.92 -11.10 6.60
CA SER A 45 -8.91 -10.17 7.11
C SER A 45 -8.35 -9.30 5.96
N LEU A 46 -8.87 -8.08 5.85
CA LEU A 46 -8.65 -7.20 4.70
C LEU A 46 -8.31 -5.78 5.16
N HIS A 47 -7.24 -5.23 4.59
CA HIS A 47 -6.91 -3.82 4.63
C HIS A 47 -7.19 -3.24 3.23
N PHE A 48 -8.25 -2.46 3.06
CA PHE A 48 -8.66 -1.93 1.75
C PHE A 48 -8.55 -0.40 1.73
N SER A 49 -7.82 0.16 0.77
CA SER A 49 -7.64 1.61 0.66
C SER A 49 -8.17 2.19 -0.65
N LEU A 50 -8.81 3.35 -0.53
CA LEU A 50 -9.30 4.19 -1.62
C LEU A 50 -8.41 5.42 -1.72
N ASN A 51 -7.88 5.69 -2.90
CA ASN A 51 -6.94 6.78 -3.13
C ASN A 51 -7.48 7.69 -4.24
N VAL A 52 -7.69 8.98 -3.95
CA VAL A 52 -8.01 9.98 -4.98
C VAL A 52 -6.71 10.55 -5.53
N ARG A 53 -6.23 9.97 -6.64
CA ARG A 53 -5.02 10.39 -7.35
C ARG A 53 -5.28 10.36 -8.86
N PRO A 54 -4.52 11.09 -9.70
CA PRO A 54 -4.59 10.92 -11.15
C PRO A 54 -4.18 9.50 -11.55
N PHE A 55 -4.98 8.83 -12.36
CA PHE A 55 -4.68 7.52 -12.94
C PHE A 55 -5.28 7.43 -14.35
N GLU A 56 -4.70 6.60 -15.22
CA GLU A 56 -5.30 6.32 -16.52
C GLU A 56 -6.55 5.45 -16.34
N GLU A 57 -7.63 5.71 -17.09
CA GLU A 57 -8.93 5.01 -16.94
C GLU A 57 -8.81 3.47 -17.02
N LYS A 58 -7.71 2.95 -17.59
CA LYS A 58 -7.31 1.55 -17.53
C LYS A 58 -6.27 1.34 -16.41
N GLY A 59 -6.70 1.27 -15.15
CA GLY A 59 -5.76 1.08 -14.04
C GLY A 59 -6.30 1.46 -12.66
N VAL A 60 -7.52 1.01 -12.32
CA VAL A 60 -8.12 1.25 -11.00
C VAL A 60 -7.31 0.61 -9.88
N LEU A 61 -6.69 -0.55 -10.13
CA LEU A 61 -5.78 -1.15 -9.16
C LEU A 61 -4.53 -0.28 -9.01
N ASN A 62 -4.24 0.15 -7.79
CA ASN A 62 -3.05 0.92 -7.49
C ASN A 62 -1.88 -0.04 -7.13
N HIS A 63 -2.06 -0.82 -6.06
CA HIS A 63 -1.09 -1.85 -5.65
C HIS A 63 -1.75 -2.89 -4.75
N LEU A 64 -1.00 -3.95 -4.49
CA LEU A 64 -1.36 -5.05 -3.60
C LEU A 64 -0.37 -5.11 -2.45
N GLY A 65 -0.69 -5.83 -1.38
CA GLY A 65 0.29 -6.05 -0.34
C GLY A 65 -0.16 -6.93 0.81
N PHE A 66 0.68 -6.99 1.83
CA PHE A 66 0.40 -7.70 3.06
C PHE A 66 0.78 -6.86 4.28
N GLN A 67 -0.17 -6.69 5.19
CA GLN A 67 0.10 -6.13 6.51
C GLN A 67 0.75 -7.21 7.39
N VAL A 68 1.73 -6.82 8.20
CA VAL A 68 2.39 -7.69 9.20
C VAL A 68 2.33 -7.06 10.59
N ASN A 69 2.75 -7.82 11.63
CA ASN A 69 2.57 -7.41 13.03
C ASN A 69 3.58 -6.38 13.54
N ASN A 70 4.77 -6.29 12.94
CA ASN A 70 5.87 -5.46 13.41
C ASN A 70 6.95 -5.28 12.34
N THR A 71 7.89 -4.36 12.60
CA THR A 71 9.06 -4.09 11.74
C THR A 71 9.93 -5.34 11.53
N GLU A 72 10.10 -6.19 12.55
CA GLU A 72 10.91 -7.40 12.44
C GLU A 72 10.34 -8.36 11.37
N ASP A 73 9.02 -8.48 11.29
CA ASP A 73 8.34 -9.27 10.26
C ASP A 73 8.54 -8.66 8.85
N VAL A 74 8.52 -7.33 8.72
CA VAL A 74 8.82 -6.64 7.44
C VAL A 74 10.24 -6.99 6.99
N LEU A 75 11.21 -6.84 7.89
CA LEU A 75 12.63 -7.11 7.60
C LEU A 75 12.86 -8.59 7.24
N LYS A 76 12.31 -9.53 8.02
CA LYS A 76 12.42 -10.97 7.75
C LYS A 76 11.86 -11.36 6.38
N MET A 77 10.69 -10.82 6.03
CA MET A 77 10.11 -11.09 4.71
C MET A 77 10.91 -10.44 3.59
N GLY A 78 11.40 -9.22 3.82
CA GLY A 78 12.30 -8.53 2.88
C GLY A 78 13.58 -9.32 2.62
N GLU A 79 14.28 -9.78 3.67
CA GLU A 79 15.48 -10.61 3.54
C GLU A 79 15.23 -11.86 2.70
N ARG A 80 14.16 -12.61 2.99
CA ARG A 80 13.77 -13.80 2.21
C ARG A 80 13.55 -13.50 0.72
N LEU A 81 12.95 -12.35 0.40
CA LEU A 81 12.73 -11.94 -1.00
C LEU A 81 14.06 -11.54 -1.68
N ARG A 82 14.96 -10.83 -0.98
CA ARG A 82 16.30 -10.50 -1.50
C ARG A 82 17.13 -11.75 -1.76
N GLU A 83 17.10 -12.72 -0.86
CA GLU A 83 17.77 -14.02 -1.02
C GLU A 83 17.24 -14.79 -2.24
N SER A 84 15.98 -14.57 -2.61
CA SER A 84 15.35 -15.12 -3.81
C SER A 84 15.69 -14.35 -5.09
N GLY A 85 16.52 -13.31 -4.99
CA GLY A 85 16.94 -12.47 -6.13
C GLY A 85 15.93 -11.40 -6.53
N LEU A 86 14.91 -11.13 -5.70
CA LEU A 86 13.96 -10.05 -5.94
C LEU A 86 14.55 -8.72 -5.45
N LEU A 87 14.47 -7.71 -6.31
CA LEU A 87 14.81 -6.34 -5.93
C LEU A 87 13.76 -5.78 -5.00
N LEU A 88 14.21 -5.19 -3.90
CA LEU A 88 13.35 -4.49 -2.96
C LEU A 88 13.70 -3.02 -2.88
N ILE A 89 12.68 -2.22 -2.57
CA ILE A 89 12.83 -0.81 -2.20
C ILE A 89 12.31 -0.68 -0.77
N ASP A 90 13.21 -0.31 0.14
CA ASP A 90 12.92 -0.23 1.57
C ASP A 90 12.55 1.21 1.95
N GLU A 91 11.44 1.37 2.67
CA GLU A 91 10.98 2.66 3.20
C GLU A 91 10.68 2.47 4.69
N MET A 92 11.67 2.82 5.54
CA MET A 92 11.58 2.71 7.00
C MET A 92 11.22 4.06 7.60
N ASP A 93 10.45 4.05 8.69
CA ASP A 93 9.99 5.24 9.42
C ASP A 93 9.37 6.31 8.50
N THR A 94 8.63 5.85 7.49
CA THR A 94 8.08 6.72 6.44
C THR A 94 6.63 7.02 6.73
N THR A 95 6.28 8.29 6.83
CA THR A 95 4.88 8.71 6.89
C THR A 95 4.25 8.55 5.52
N CYS A 96 3.27 7.64 5.41
CA CYS A 96 2.43 7.53 4.23
C CYS A 96 0.97 7.21 4.52
N CYS A 97 0.08 7.72 3.65
CA CYS A 97 -1.37 7.52 3.70
C CYS A 97 -1.93 7.74 5.13
N TYR A 98 -1.49 8.83 5.79
CA TYR A 98 -1.85 9.21 7.16
C TYR A 98 -1.42 8.21 8.25
N ALA A 99 -0.30 7.53 8.06
CA ALA A 99 0.30 6.62 9.04
C ALA A 99 1.83 6.63 8.95
N VAL A 100 2.54 6.40 10.05
CA VAL A 100 3.98 6.09 10.02
C VAL A 100 4.13 4.59 9.79
N GLN A 101 4.93 4.21 8.80
CA GLN A 101 5.04 2.82 8.36
C GLN A 101 6.49 2.41 8.12
N ASP A 102 6.74 1.13 8.34
CA ASP A 102 7.89 0.42 7.79
C ASP A 102 7.40 -0.48 6.66
N LYS A 103 7.94 -0.33 5.45
CA LYS A 103 7.51 -1.10 4.28
C LYS A 103 8.65 -1.48 3.34
N VAL A 104 8.44 -2.58 2.62
CA VAL A 104 9.28 -3.00 1.50
C VAL A 104 8.42 -3.21 0.26
N TRP A 105 8.89 -2.75 -0.89
CA TRP A 105 8.21 -2.89 -2.18
C TRP A 105 8.91 -3.91 -3.07
N VAL A 106 8.11 -4.63 -3.87
CA VAL A 106 8.58 -5.50 -4.94
C VAL A 106 7.62 -5.41 -6.14
N TYR A 107 8.14 -5.69 -7.33
CA TYR A 107 7.34 -5.80 -8.55
C TYR A 107 7.29 -7.25 -9.02
N ASP A 108 6.12 -7.69 -9.46
CA ASP A 108 5.99 -8.96 -10.16
C ASP A 108 6.44 -8.84 -11.65
N PRO A 109 6.52 -9.95 -12.40
CA PRO A 109 6.98 -9.92 -13.79
C PRO A 109 6.13 -9.07 -14.75
N ASP A 110 4.87 -8.80 -14.39
CA ASP A 110 3.92 -8.01 -15.20
C ASP A 110 3.83 -6.55 -14.74
N GLY A 111 4.64 -6.17 -13.74
CA GLY A 111 4.72 -4.81 -13.22
C GLY A 111 3.69 -4.46 -12.16
N ASN A 112 2.96 -5.44 -11.60
CA ASN A 112 2.12 -5.18 -10.43
C ASN A 112 3.00 -4.91 -9.23
N ALA A 113 2.71 -3.83 -8.51
CA ALA A 113 3.41 -3.49 -7.29
C ALA A 113 2.82 -4.21 -6.09
N TRP A 114 3.73 -4.72 -5.26
CA TRP A 114 3.44 -5.42 -4.02
C TRP A 114 4.20 -4.78 -2.87
N GLU A 115 3.53 -4.52 -1.76
CA GLU A 115 4.18 -4.10 -0.52
C GLU A 115 4.01 -5.12 0.62
N ILE A 116 4.97 -5.14 1.52
CA ILE A 116 4.83 -5.74 2.84
C ILE A 116 5.10 -4.63 3.85
N PHE A 117 4.13 -4.36 4.71
CA PHE A 117 4.20 -3.19 5.59
C PHE A 117 3.71 -3.47 7.00
N PHE A 118 4.22 -2.65 7.92
CA PHE A 118 3.74 -2.51 9.28
C PHE A 118 3.38 -1.05 9.56
N THR A 119 2.15 -0.81 10.01
CA THR A 119 1.72 0.51 10.49
C THR A 119 2.10 0.67 11.96
N LYS A 120 2.97 1.63 12.25
CA LYS A 120 3.47 1.92 13.60
C LYS A 120 2.51 2.79 14.38
N GLU A 121 2.04 3.87 13.75
CA GLU A 121 1.12 4.83 14.34
C GLU A 121 0.37 5.63 13.26
N ASP A 122 -0.72 6.27 13.64
CA ASP A 122 -1.45 7.20 12.77
C ASP A 122 -0.73 8.55 12.66
N SER A 123 -0.90 9.21 11.52
CA SER A 123 -0.37 10.54 11.22
C SER A 123 -1.47 11.45 10.69
N GLU A 124 -1.44 12.74 11.06
CA GLU A 124 -2.33 13.74 10.46
C GLU A 124 -1.88 14.21 9.08
N PHE A 125 -0.65 13.89 8.69
CA PHE A 125 -0.05 14.26 7.41
C PHE A 125 0.13 13.04 6.50
N GLU A 126 -0.05 13.23 5.18
CA GLU A 126 0.16 12.15 4.21
C GLU A 126 1.63 11.85 3.93
N SER A 127 2.56 12.79 4.09
CA SER A 127 3.99 12.59 3.80
C SER A 127 4.89 13.33 4.79
N ALA A 128 6.01 12.72 5.17
CA ALA A 128 7.09 13.37 5.94
C ALA A 128 8.17 13.87 4.97
N GLY A 129 8.05 15.12 4.53
CA GLY A 129 8.96 15.74 3.55
C GLY A 129 8.20 16.59 2.53
N ASP A 130 8.84 17.63 2.00
CA ASP A 130 8.26 18.70 1.16
C ASP A 130 6.98 18.36 0.40
N ALA A 131 6.01 19.29 0.43
CA ALA A 131 4.67 19.22 -0.15
C ALA A 131 4.60 19.07 -1.69
N ARG A 132 5.65 18.57 -2.33
CA ARG A 132 5.83 18.54 -3.79
C ARG A 132 5.55 17.21 -4.47
N ASP A 133 5.17 16.16 -3.74
CA ASP A 133 4.74 14.97 -4.47
C ASP A 133 3.71 14.09 -3.75
N LEU A 134 2.48 14.61 -3.70
CA LEU A 134 1.30 13.77 -3.44
C LEU A 134 1.18 12.62 -4.47
N SER A 135 1.87 12.64 -5.61
CA SER A 135 1.80 11.52 -6.56
C SER A 135 2.60 10.29 -6.12
N LEU A 136 3.53 10.42 -5.15
CA LEU A 136 4.51 9.37 -4.82
C LEU A 136 4.21 8.55 -3.56
N CYS A 137 3.40 9.04 -2.62
CA CYS A 137 3.30 8.41 -1.31
C CYS A 137 2.77 6.97 -1.39
N CYS A 138 1.61 6.79 -2.01
CA CYS A 138 0.94 5.51 -2.16
C CYS A 138 1.05 5.04 -3.63
N ALA A 139 2.19 5.34 -4.28
CA ALA A 139 2.52 4.88 -5.62
C ALA A 139 3.88 4.20 -5.56
N PRO A 140 4.04 3.04 -6.20
CA PRO A 140 5.27 2.29 -6.09
C PRO A 140 6.39 3.08 -6.82
N PRO A 141 7.58 3.20 -6.23
CA PRO A 141 8.71 3.93 -6.83
C PRO A 141 9.12 3.28 -8.16
N LYS A 142 9.41 4.08 -9.20
CA LYS A 142 9.65 3.57 -10.58
C LYS A 142 10.56 2.33 -10.59
N PRO A 143 10.15 1.25 -11.29
CA PRO A 143 10.93 0.02 -11.30
C PRO A 143 12.33 0.25 -11.88
N ILE A 144 13.34 -0.29 -11.20
CA ILE A 144 14.66 -0.52 -11.78
C ILE A 144 14.61 -1.91 -12.41
N GLN A 145 14.68 -1.98 -13.73
CA GLN A 145 14.58 -3.24 -14.45
C GLN A 145 15.83 -4.09 -14.20
N LEU A 146 15.67 -5.25 -13.55
CA LEU A 146 16.74 -6.25 -13.44
C LEU A 146 16.26 -7.61 -13.91
N GLY A 147 17.11 -8.27 -14.69
CA GLY A 147 16.89 -9.64 -15.14
C GLY A 147 17.20 -10.64 -14.04
N PHE A 148 16.39 -11.69 -13.95
CA PHE A 148 16.75 -12.88 -13.19
C PHE A 148 18.08 -13.42 -13.72
N SER A 149 19.13 -13.37 -12.89
CA SER A 149 20.36 -14.08 -13.21
C SER A 149 20.04 -15.57 -13.16
N LYS A 150 19.95 -16.22 -14.32
CA LYS A 150 19.82 -17.67 -14.41
C LYS A 150 21.04 -18.28 -13.73
N LYS A 151 20.84 -18.96 -12.59
CA LYS A 151 21.80 -19.94 -12.09
C LYS A 151 21.74 -21.19 -12.97
#